data_AF-A0A9D6LMX5-F1
#
_entry.id   AF-A0A9D6LMX5-F1
#
_cell.length_a   1.000
_cell.length_b   1.000
_cell.length_c   1.000
_cell.angle_alpha   90.00
_cell.angle_beta   90.00
_cell.angle_gamma   90.00
#
_symmetry.space_group_name_H-M   'P 1'
#
loop_
_entity.id
_entity.type
_entity.pdbx_description
1 polymer ?
#
loop_
_entity_poly.entity_id
_entity_poly.type
_entity_poly.pdbx_seq_one_letter_code
_entity_poly.pdbx_strand_id
1 'polypeptide(L)'
;MSRLIVSPSLIPAEPLRKRAPAFDEHGNALSDFMVLFPGLIKKPQHLIQDTIKNIQAVFAKYEHAVVFAELNLKLSLLWISVRPIPGMRFEIIHALRTLIPEAKLVSHI
;
A
#
# COMPACT_ATOMS: atom_id res chain seq x y z
N MET A 1 -33.90 0.13 13.29
CA MET A 1 -33.11 0.85 14.31
C MET A 1 -31.81 0.09 14.52
N SER A 2 -30.77 0.42 13.74
CA SER A 2 -29.51 -0.34 13.72
C SER A 2 -28.61 0.10 14.87
N ARG A 3 -28.29 -0.83 15.77
CA ARG A 3 -27.50 -0.64 16.98
C ARG A 3 -26.03 -0.40 16.63
N LEU A 4 -25.50 0.78 16.94
CA LEU A 4 -24.06 1.05 16.95
C LEU A 4 -23.41 0.19 18.03
N ILE A 5 -22.59 -0.78 17.63
CA ILE A 5 -21.66 -1.46 18.54
C ILE A 5 -20.38 -0.62 18.55
N VAL A 6 -20.24 0.21 19.58
CA VAL A 6 -18.95 0.84 19.90
C VAL A 6 -18.18 -0.16 20.75
N SER A 7 -17.23 -0.86 20.14
CA SER A 7 -16.27 -1.69 20.85
C SER A 7 -15.31 -0.79 21.66
N PRO A 8 -15.18 -0.98 22.99
CA PRO A 8 -14.45 -0.08 23.88
C PRO A 8 -12.97 -0.43 24.00
N SER A 9 -12.29 -0.74 22.90
CA SER A 9 -10.86 -1.02 22.95
C SER A 9 -10.14 -0.44 21.74
N LEU A 10 -9.39 0.63 22.00
CA LEU A 10 -8.30 1.14 21.16
C LEU A 10 -7.17 0.09 21.13
N ILE A 11 -7.46 -1.15 20.70
CA ILE A 11 -6.43 -2.14 20.46
C ILE A 11 -5.62 -1.59 19.29
N PRO A 12 -4.33 -1.28 19.47
CA PRO A 12 -3.50 -0.89 18.36
C PRO A 12 -3.57 -2.03 17.34
N ALA A 13 -3.87 -1.70 16.08
CA ALA A 13 -3.67 -2.66 15.00
C ALA A 13 -2.23 -3.19 15.12
N GLU A 14 -2.05 -4.49 14.88
CA GLU A 14 -0.73 -5.09 15.03
C GLU A 14 0.30 -4.32 14.19
N PRO A 15 1.53 -4.10 14.69
CA PRO A 15 2.57 -3.41 13.94
C PRO A 15 2.75 -4.04 12.55
N LEU A 16 2.95 -3.22 11.52
CA LEU A 16 3.08 -3.71 10.14
C LEU A 16 4.15 -4.80 10.00
N ARG A 17 5.27 -4.71 10.74
CA ARG A 17 6.32 -5.76 10.81
C ARG A 17 5.84 -7.15 11.25
N LYS A 18 4.66 -7.26 11.88
CA LYS A 18 4.05 -8.54 12.27
C LYS A 18 3.03 -9.05 11.25
N ARG A 19 2.55 -8.17 10.36
CA ARG A 19 1.49 -8.44 9.40
C ARG A 19 2.00 -8.59 7.97
N ALA A 20 3.06 -7.86 7.59
CA ALA A 20 3.70 -8.00 6.30
C ALA A 20 4.45 -9.35 6.23
N PRO A 21 4.20 -10.17 5.21
CA PRO A 21 4.92 -11.42 5.02
C PRO A 21 6.40 -11.13 4.72
N ALA A 22 7.30 -11.91 5.31
CA ALA A 22 8.73 -11.86 4.98
C ALA A 22 9.10 -12.77 3.80
N PHE A 23 8.29 -13.82 3.57
CA PHE A 23 8.54 -14.85 2.57
C PHE A 23 7.28 -15.14 1.76
N ASP A 24 7.45 -15.60 0.52
CA ASP A 24 6.36 -16.15 -0.29
C ASP A 24 6.03 -17.61 0.09
N GLU A 25 5.04 -18.18 -0.60
CA GLU A 25 4.60 -19.57 -0.43
C GLU A 25 5.66 -20.64 -0.74
N HIS A 26 6.77 -20.26 -1.37
CA HIS A 26 7.91 -21.13 -1.68
C HIS A 26 9.10 -20.90 -0.74
N GLY A 27 8.98 -19.99 0.23
CA GLY A 27 10.04 -19.64 1.17
C GLY A 27 11.06 -18.63 0.63
N ASN A 28 10.79 -17.99 -0.51
CA ASN A 28 11.66 -16.93 -1.04
C ASN A 28 11.41 -15.62 -0.31
N ALA A 29 12.48 -14.88 0.01
CA ALA A 29 12.36 -13.57 0.64
C ALA A 29 11.65 -12.57 -0.28
N LEU A 30 10.71 -11.80 0.29
CA LEU A 30 10.04 -10.71 -0.41
C LEU A 30 10.88 -9.45 -0.39
N SER A 31 10.62 -8.56 -1.35
CA SER A 31 11.21 -7.23 -1.40
C SER A 31 10.16 -6.20 -1.04
N ASP A 32 10.46 -5.39 -0.02
CA ASP A 32 9.58 -4.32 0.43
C ASP A 32 10.02 -2.97 -0.11
N PHE A 33 9.05 -2.12 -0.44
CA PHE A 33 9.26 -0.70 -0.67
C PHE A 33 8.04 0.10 -0.26
N MET A 34 8.24 1.40 -0.03
CA MET A 34 7.18 2.31 0.39
C MET A 34 6.95 3.41 -0.64
N VAL A 35 5.70 3.87 -0.73
CA VAL A 35 5.28 4.99 -1.58
C VAL A 35 4.56 6.02 -0.73
N LEU A 36 4.99 7.26 -0.81
CA LEU A 36 4.32 8.39 -0.19
C LEU A 36 3.38 9.07 -1.21
N PHE A 37 2.19 9.44 -0.77
CA PHE A 37 1.22 10.26 -1.51
C PHE A 37 1.04 11.61 -0.80
N PRO A 38 1.91 12.60 -1.07
CA PRO A 38 1.93 13.85 -0.31
C PRO A 38 0.57 14.55 -0.29
N GLY A 39 0.09 14.88 0.91
CA GLY A 39 -1.16 15.62 1.10
C GLY A 39 -2.44 14.81 0.88
N LEU A 40 -2.37 13.49 0.64
CA LEU A 40 -3.55 12.65 0.40
C LEU A 40 -4.59 12.79 1.51
N ILE A 41 -4.18 12.74 2.79
CA ILE A 41 -5.11 12.90 3.93
C ILE A 41 -5.80 14.27 3.99
N LYS A 42 -5.24 15.30 3.36
CA LYS A 42 -5.81 16.66 3.33
C LYS A 42 -6.83 16.83 2.19
N LYS A 43 -6.92 15.86 1.27
CA LYS A 43 -7.86 15.92 0.15
C LYS A 43 -9.29 15.62 0.60
N PRO A 44 -10.30 16.13 -0.11
CA PRO A 44 -11.68 15.69 0.05
C PRO A 44 -11.83 14.16 -0.06
N GLN A 45 -12.80 13.61 0.67
CA GLN A 45 -13.02 12.16 0.77
C GLN A 45 -13.16 11.48 -0.60
N HIS A 46 -13.83 12.10 -1.57
CA HIS A 46 -13.99 11.53 -2.91
C HIS A 46 -12.64 11.37 -3.64
N LEU A 47 -11.72 12.33 -3.54
CA LEU A 47 -10.39 12.22 -4.13
C LEU A 47 -9.52 11.16 -3.43
N ILE A 48 -9.70 10.97 -2.12
CA ILE A 48 -9.05 9.87 -1.40
C ILE A 48 -9.54 8.53 -1.95
N GLN A 49 -10.86 8.38 -2.14
CA GLN A 49 -11.45 7.16 -2.71
C GLN A 49 -10.98 6.92 -4.14
N ASP A 50 -10.89 7.96 -4.98
CA ASP A 50 -10.39 7.82 -6.35
C ASP A 50 -8.90 7.43 -6.37
N THR A 51 -8.10 7.94 -5.43
CA THR A 51 -6.71 7.50 -5.26
C THR A 51 -6.64 6.01 -4.89
N ILE A 52 -7.48 5.55 -3.96
CA ILE A 52 -7.55 4.13 -3.57
C ILE A 52 -7.95 3.25 -4.76
N LYS A 53 -8.94 3.67 -5.56
CA LYS A 53 -9.33 2.95 -6.79
C LYS A 53 -8.18 2.87 -7.79
N ASN A 54 -7.44 3.96 -7.99
CA ASN A 54 -6.27 3.97 -8.87
C ASN A 54 -5.17 3.02 -8.38
N ILE A 55 -4.92 2.95 -7.06
CA ILE A 55 -3.99 1.98 -6.47
C ILE A 55 -4.46 0.55 -6.75
N GLN A 56 -5.74 0.25 -6.53
CA GLN A 56 -6.32 -1.08 -6.79
C GLN A 56 -6.22 -1.46 -8.28
N ALA A 57 -6.48 -0.52 -9.19
CA ALA A 57 -6.37 -0.74 -10.63
C ALA A 57 -4.92 -1.03 -11.08
N VAL A 58 -3.93 -0.45 -10.41
CA VAL A 58 -2.52 -0.81 -10.62
C VAL A 58 -2.28 -2.23 -10.10
N PHE A 59 -2.66 -2.55 -8.87
CA PHE A 59 -2.40 -3.86 -8.28
C PHE A 59 -3.04 -5.03 -9.04
N ALA A 60 -4.23 -4.82 -9.63
CA ALA A 60 -4.86 -5.81 -10.52
C ALA A 60 -3.97 -6.21 -11.72
N LYS A 61 -3.08 -5.32 -12.18
CA LYS A 61 -2.12 -5.63 -13.26
C LYS A 61 -0.86 -6.35 -12.77
N TYR A 62 -0.58 -6.29 -11.48
CA TYR A 62 0.63 -6.82 -10.85
C TYR A 62 0.33 -7.92 -9.82
N GLU A 63 -0.81 -8.60 -9.90
CA GLU A 63 -1.21 -9.68 -8.97
C GLU A 63 -0.18 -10.82 -8.92
N HIS A 64 0.52 -11.07 -10.04
CA HIS A 64 1.58 -12.07 -10.12
C HIS A 64 2.82 -11.71 -9.27
N ALA A 65 2.99 -10.44 -8.93
CA ALA A 65 4.19 -9.91 -8.27
C ALA A 65 3.92 -9.33 -6.87
N VAL A 66 2.79 -8.65 -6.67
CA VAL A 66 2.42 -8.03 -5.39
C VAL A 66 1.84 -9.08 -4.47
N VAL A 67 2.50 -9.32 -3.33
CA VAL A 67 2.08 -10.31 -2.33
C VAL A 67 1.32 -9.65 -1.18
N PHE A 68 1.70 -8.42 -0.81
CA PHE A 68 1.05 -7.67 0.24
C PHE A 68 1.11 -6.17 -0.05
N ALA A 69 0.06 -5.45 0.28
CA ALA A 69 0.05 -4.00 0.23
C ALA A 69 -0.84 -3.41 1.33
N GLU A 70 -0.37 -2.33 1.95
CA GLU A 70 -1.13 -1.64 3.00
C GLU A 70 -0.98 -0.12 2.89
N LEU A 71 -2.12 0.57 2.82
CA LEU A 71 -2.18 2.03 2.84
C LEU A 71 -2.46 2.54 4.25
N ASN A 72 -1.49 3.24 4.83
CA ASN A 72 -1.68 4.04 6.02
C ASN A 72 -2.11 5.46 5.63
N LEU A 73 -3.42 5.73 5.64
CA LEU A 73 -3.97 7.04 5.28
C LEU A 73 -3.48 8.18 6.19
N LYS A 74 -3.28 7.91 7.49
CA LYS A 74 -2.78 8.93 8.44
C LYS A 74 -1.40 9.46 8.05
N LEU A 75 -0.55 8.57 7.53
CA LEU A 75 0.78 8.91 7.02
C LEU A 75 0.79 9.20 5.51
N SER A 76 -0.32 8.95 4.82
CA SER A 76 -0.40 8.94 3.35
C SER A 76 0.68 8.06 2.72
N LEU A 77 0.96 6.91 3.34
CA LEU A 77 2.07 6.03 3.03
C LEU A 77 1.55 4.63 2.68
N LEU A 78 2.00 4.08 1.56
CA LEU A 78 1.67 2.74 1.08
C LEU A 78 2.90 1.85 1.20
N TRP A 79 2.81 0.79 1.98
CA TRP A 79 3.78 -0.30 2.00
C TRP A 79 3.41 -1.33 0.94
N ILE A 80 4.40 -1.83 0.20
CA ILE A 80 4.22 -2.86 -0.82
C ILE A 80 5.31 -3.91 -0.65
N SER A 81 4.89 -5.18 -0.54
CA SER A 81 5.77 -6.35 -0.56
C SER A 81 5.58 -7.08 -1.88
N VAL A 82 6.68 -7.32 -2.61
CA VAL A 82 6.67 -7.99 -3.92
C VAL A 82 7.59 -9.19 -3.94
N ARG A 83 7.29 -10.14 -4.84
CA ARG A 83 8.24 -11.19 -5.21
C ARG A 83 9.54 -10.56 -5.76
N PRO A 84 10.71 -11.19 -5.56
CA PRO A 84 12.02 -10.62 -5.92
C PRO A 84 12.28 -10.68 -7.44
N ILE A 85 11.41 -10.04 -8.23
CA ILE A 85 11.51 -9.93 -9.68
C ILE A 85 12.32 -8.66 -10.00
N PRO A 86 13.45 -8.76 -10.74
CA PRO A 86 14.25 -7.60 -11.11
C PRO A 86 13.41 -6.51 -11.80
N GLY A 87 13.58 -5.26 -11.37
CA GLY A 87 12.89 -4.11 -11.97
C GLY A 87 11.44 -3.88 -11.47
N MET A 88 10.81 -4.87 -10.82
CA MET A 88 9.38 -4.84 -10.47
C MET A 88 8.96 -3.62 -9.64
N ARG A 89 9.79 -3.23 -8.66
CA ARG A 89 9.54 -2.02 -7.86
C ARG A 89 9.42 -0.76 -8.74
N PHE A 90 10.24 -0.65 -9.79
CA PHE A 90 10.24 0.52 -10.66
C PHE A 90 9.05 0.52 -11.61
N GLU A 91 8.65 -0.66 -12.11
CA GLU A 91 7.45 -0.81 -12.93
C GLU A 91 6.18 -0.41 -12.16
N ILE A 92 6.03 -0.93 -10.94
CA ILE A 92 4.88 -0.60 -10.09
C ILE A 92 4.87 0.90 -9.75
N ILE A 93 6.01 1.49 -9.39
CA ILE A 93 6.12 2.93 -9.14
C ILE A 93 5.77 3.75 -10.38
N HIS A 94 6.22 3.33 -11.56
CA HIS A 94 5.90 4.00 -12.80
C HIS A 94 4.40 3.96 -13.07
N ALA A 95 3.76 2.79 -12.96
CA ALA A 95 2.32 2.63 -13.14
C ALA A 95 1.50 3.44 -12.13
N LEU A 96 1.92 3.48 -10.86
CA LEU A 96 1.31 4.34 -9.85
C LEU A 96 1.41 5.81 -10.25
N ARG A 97 2.57 6.29 -10.70
CA ARG A 97 2.78 7.68 -11.13
C ARG A 97 1.97 8.05 -12.37
N THR A 98 1.68 7.10 -13.26
CA THR A 98 0.81 7.35 -14.43
C THR A 98 -0.60 7.75 -14.00
N LEU A 99 -1.14 7.16 -12.92
CA LEU A 99 -2.49 7.47 -12.42
C LEU A 99 -2.51 8.46 -11.25
N ILE A 100 -1.40 8.58 -10.52
CA ILE A 100 -1.25 9.36 -9.30
C ILE A 100 0.11 10.08 -9.38
N PRO A 101 0.21 11.21 -10.12
CA PRO A 101 1.48 11.86 -10.42
C PRO A 101 2.32 12.25 -9.21
N GLU A 102 1.67 12.53 -8.07
CA GLU A 102 2.32 12.89 -6.81
C GLU A 102 2.97 11.70 -6.08
N ALA A 103 2.82 10.47 -6.55
CA ALA A 103 3.38 9.28 -5.91
C ALA A 103 4.92 9.34 -5.85
N LYS A 104 5.48 9.22 -4.64
CA LYS A 104 6.92 9.29 -4.39
C LYS A 104 7.42 7.98 -3.78
N LEU A 105 8.33 7.30 -4.47
CA LEU A 105 9.06 6.18 -3.89
C LEU A 105 9.88 6.69 -2.69
N VAL A 106 9.74 6.02 -1.55
CA VAL A 106 10.60 6.21 -0.40
C VAL A 106 11.76 5.22 -0.55
N SER A 107 12.93 5.75 -0.91
CA SER A 107 14.17 4.97 -0.96
C SER A 107 15.00 5.28 0.27
N HIS A 108 15.56 4.26 0.91
CA HIS A 108 16.78 4.41 1.69
C HIS A 108 17.96 4.15 0.75
N ILE A 109 18.99 5.00 0.82
CA ILE A 109 20.26 4.84 0.10
C ILE A 109 21.09 3.77 0.81
#